data_AF-A0A7G8GRG3-F1
#
_entry.id   AF-A0A7G8GRG3-F1
#
_cell.length_a   1.000
_cell.length_b   1.000
_cell.length_c   1.000
_cell.angle_alpha   90.00
_cell.angle_beta   90.00
_cell.angle_gamma   90.00
#
_symmetry.space_group_name_H-M   'P 1'
#
loop_
_entity.id
_entity.type
_entity.pdbx_description
1 polymer ?
#
loop_
_entity_poly.entity_id
_entity_poly.type
_entity_poly.pdbx_seq_one_letter_code
_entity_poly.pdbx_strand_id
1 'polypeptide(L)'
;MAFAQALVVVECPQRSGALISARWASRLQCPVWVVPGDARRWSCRGSNALLRDGATALIHPEDLLASIGEGPLKSEESRGKHQRLMEAIGSGATFDQLVLRLQCSPAELAPQLLALECRRELLCESGLHWRKPRP
;
A
#
# COMPACT_ATOMS: atom_id res chain seq x y z
N MET A 1 19.30 12.71 -4.34
CA MET A 1 17.96 12.10 -4.46
C MET A 1 17.51 11.66 -3.08
N ALA A 2 16.29 12.01 -2.66
CA ALA A 2 15.68 11.47 -1.44
C ALA A 2 15.02 10.12 -1.75
N PHE A 3 15.16 9.13 -0.86
CA PHE A 3 14.55 7.80 -1.03
C PHE A 3 13.03 7.77 -0.75
N ALA A 4 12.42 8.91 -0.42
CA ALA A 4 10.99 9.04 -0.13
C ALA A 4 10.39 10.25 -0.87
N GLN A 5 9.15 10.10 -1.34
CA GLN A 5 8.40 11.16 -2.02
C GLN A 5 7.84 12.22 -1.06
N ALA A 6 7.59 11.83 0.19
CA ALA A 6 7.18 12.72 1.28
C ALA A 6 7.59 12.12 2.62
N LEU A 7 7.73 12.95 3.64
CA LEU A 7 7.92 12.54 5.04
C LEU A 7 6.67 12.92 5.84
N VAL A 8 6.09 11.96 6.57
CA VAL A 8 5.01 12.22 7.53
C VAL A 8 5.57 12.13 8.94
N VAL A 9 5.40 13.18 9.74
CA VAL A 9 5.76 13.22 11.16
C VAL A 9 4.50 13.10 11.99
N VAL A 10 4.42 12.05 12.79
CA VAL A 10 3.34 11.80 13.75
C VAL A 10 3.92 11.89 15.15
N GLU A 11 3.27 12.66 16.03
CA GLU A 11 3.57 12.77 17.47
C GLU A 11 5.08 12.79 17.81
N CYS A 12 5.68 13.98 17.72
CA CYS A 12 7.11 14.15 17.94
C CYS A 12 7.40 15.23 19.00
N PRO A 13 8.10 14.94 20.12
CA PRO A 13 8.50 15.97 21.08
C PRO A 13 9.67 16.83 20.56
N GLN A 14 9.89 18.01 21.15
CA GLN A 14 10.91 18.98 20.71
C GLN A 14 12.36 18.47 20.69
N ARG A 15 12.70 17.41 21.42
CA ARG A 15 14.06 16.82 21.48
C ARG A 15 14.15 15.45 20.79
N SER A 16 13.21 15.15 19.90
CA SER A 16 13.20 13.89 19.16
C SER A 16 14.17 13.90 17.96
N GLY A 17 14.80 12.75 17.71
CA GLY A 17 15.61 12.53 16.51
C GLY A 17 14.81 12.64 15.20
N ALA A 18 13.49 12.44 15.22
CA ALA A 18 12.65 12.58 14.04
C ALA A 18 12.66 14.01 13.46
N LEU A 19 12.93 15.04 14.28
CA LEU A 19 13.09 16.42 13.81
C LEU A 19 14.36 16.62 12.97
N ILE A 20 15.37 15.75 13.12
CA ILE A 20 16.56 15.74 12.27
C ILE A 20 16.16 15.29 10.86
N SER A 21 15.38 14.21 10.76
CA SER A 21 14.85 13.73 9.47
C SER A 21 13.95 14.76 8.80
N ALA A 22 13.07 15.44 9.56
CA ALA A 22 12.23 16.52 9.03
C ALA A 22 13.06 17.68 8.45
N ARG A 23 14.14 18.08 9.15
CA ARG A 23 15.04 19.13 8.68
C ARG A 23 15.77 18.75 7.40
N TRP A 24 16.21 17.49 7.29
CA TRP A 24 16.82 16.99 6.05
C TRP A 24 15.82 16.89 4.91
N ALA A 25 14.59 16.44 5.17
CA ALA A 25 13.53 16.41 4.16
C ALA A 25 13.28 17.80 3.58
N SER A 26 13.13 18.84 4.43
CA SER A 26 13.00 20.23 3.96
C SER A 26 14.20 20.70 3.12
N ARG A 27 15.44 20.36 3.51
CA ARG A 27 16.66 20.70 2.74
C ARG A 27 16.71 20.01 1.37
N LEU A 28 16.19 18.79 1.29
CA LEU A 28 16.12 18.02 0.05
C LEU A 28 14.89 18.35 -0.79
N GLN A 29 14.11 19.37 -0.41
CA GLN A 29 12.83 19.72 -1.04
C GLN A 29 11.84 18.54 -1.08
N CYS A 30 11.96 17.62 -0.11
CA CYS A 30 11.00 16.55 0.12
C CYS A 30 9.86 17.11 1.00
N PRO A 31 8.60 17.08 0.56
CA PRO A 31 7.46 17.56 1.32
C PRO A 31 7.40 16.97 2.73
N VAL A 32 7.28 17.83 3.73
CA VAL A 32 7.09 17.43 5.14
C VAL A 32 5.63 17.64 5.51
N TRP A 33 5.00 16.56 5.94
CA TRP A 33 3.63 16.51 6.43
C TRP A 33 3.62 16.21 7.92
N VAL A 34 2.63 16.74 8.62
CA VAL A 34 2.48 16.54 10.06
C VAL A 34 1.05 16.17 10.38
N VAL A 35 0.85 15.10 11.14
CA VAL A 35 -0.45 14.83 11.77
C VAL A 35 -0.59 15.74 12.99
N PRO A 36 -1.55 16.69 13.00
CA PRO A 36 -1.69 17.60 14.13
C PRO A 36 -2.16 16.86 15.38
N GLY A 37 -1.60 17.21 16.54
CA GLY A 37 -2.04 16.70 17.84
C GLY A 37 -2.44 17.83 18.79
N ASP A 38 -2.96 17.46 19.97
CA ASP A 38 -3.31 18.43 21.02
C ASP A 38 -2.13 19.35 21.33
N ALA A 39 -2.34 20.67 21.21
CA ALA A 39 -1.31 21.69 21.44
C ALA A 39 -0.69 21.66 22.84
N ARG A 40 -1.42 21.14 23.85
CA ARG A 40 -0.93 20.98 25.22
C ARG A 40 -0.18 19.66 25.44
N ARG A 41 -0.32 18.69 24.54
CA ARG A 41 0.36 17.39 24.65
C ARG A 41 1.85 17.57 24.38
N TRP A 42 2.68 17.26 25.39
CA TRP A 42 4.12 17.41 25.31
C TRP A 42 4.74 16.64 24.13
N SER A 43 4.24 15.43 23.86
CA SER A 43 4.73 14.57 22.77
C SER A 43 4.38 15.11 21.38
N CYS A 44 3.48 16.08 21.24
CA CYS A 44 3.16 16.71 19.95
C CYS A 44 3.86 18.06 19.74
N ARG A 45 4.61 18.58 20.73
CA ARG A 45 5.18 19.93 20.65
C ARG A 45 6.16 20.12 19.49
N GLY A 46 6.96 19.10 19.17
CA GLY A 46 7.91 19.14 18.06
C GLY A 46 7.23 18.98 16.71
N SER A 47 6.31 18.01 16.56
CA SER A 47 5.53 17.83 15.34
C SER A 47 4.69 19.07 15.03
N ASN A 48 3.95 19.61 16.00
CA ASN A 48 3.15 20.82 15.81
C ASN A 48 4.00 22.07 15.54
N ALA A 49 5.26 22.13 15.99
CA ALA A 49 6.15 23.23 15.65
C ALA A 49 6.50 23.24 14.15
N LEU A 50 6.65 22.07 13.53
CA LEU A 50 6.91 21.97 12.08
C LEU A 50 5.80 22.59 11.23
N LEU A 51 4.54 22.57 11.70
CA LEU A 51 3.42 23.26 11.02
C LEU A 51 3.64 24.78 10.94
N ARG A 52 4.32 25.37 11.93
CA ARG A 52 4.69 26.79 11.90
C ARG A 52 5.85 27.05 10.94
N ASP A 53 6.71 26.05 10.75
CA ASP A 53 7.86 26.08 9.87
C ASP A 53 7.52 25.74 8.41
N GLY A 54 6.22 25.66 8.07
CA GLY A 54 5.73 25.44 6.71
C GLY A 54 5.47 23.99 6.33
N ALA A 55 5.49 23.04 7.28
CA ALA A 55 5.00 21.69 7.02
C ALA A 55 3.48 21.68 6.78
N THR A 56 3.01 20.78 5.92
CA THR A 56 1.59 20.65 5.59
C THR A 56 0.86 19.82 6.65
N ALA A 57 -0.31 20.28 7.10
CA ALA A 57 -1.15 19.50 8.00
C ALA A 57 -1.78 18.31 7.28
N LEU A 58 -1.57 17.10 7.81
CA LEU A 58 -2.20 15.88 7.35
C LEU A 58 -3.45 15.60 8.19
N ILE A 59 -4.61 16.02 7.68
CA ILE A 59 -5.91 15.75 8.30
C ILE A 59 -6.54 14.49 7.69
N HIS A 60 -6.46 14.38 6.36
CA HIS A 60 -7.02 13.28 5.59
C HIS A 60 -5.89 12.59 4.80
N PRO A 61 -5.74 11.25 4.89
CA PRO A 61 -4.70 10.52 4.16
C PRO A 61 -4.83 10.68 2.63
N GLU A 62 -6.04 10.94 2.13
CA GLU A 62 -6.32 11.18 0.72
C GLU A 62 -5.55 12.39 0.17
N ASP A 63 -5.35 13.45 0.97
CA ASP A 63 -4.60 14.64 0.56
C ASP A 63 -3.12 14.31 0.33
N LEU A 64 -2.55 13.44 1.18
CA LEU A 64 -1.19 12.96 1.00
C LEU A 64 -1.08 12.14 -0.28
N LEU A 65 -2.01 11.21 -0.51
CA LEU A 65 -2.03 10.36 -1.70
C LEU A 65 -2.17 11.19 -2.98
N ALA A 66 -3.03 12.19 -2.99
CA ALA A 66 -3.17 13.13 -4.11
C ALA A 66 -1.87 13.91 -4.37
N SER A 67 -1.09 14.23 -3.32
CA SER A 67 0.16 14.98 -3.45
C SER A 67 1.35 14.16 -3.97
N ILE A 68 1.45 12.88 -3.59
CA ILE A 68 2.57 12.00 -3.97
C ILE A 68 2.26 11.12 -5.19
N GLY A 69 1.00 11.10 -5.63
CA GLY A 69 0.54 10.29 -6.74
C GLY A 69 0.48 8.79 -6.42
N GLU A 70 0.34 7.99 -7.48
CA GLU A 70 0.25 6.53 -7.34
C GLU A 70 1.55 5.94 -6.82
N GLY A 71 1.42 5.02 -5.87
CA GLY A 71 2.56 4.27 -5.35
C GLY A 71 3.13 3.30 -6.40
N PRO A 72 4.36 2.80 -6.19
CA PRO A 72 5.01 1.85 -7.10
C PRO A 72 4.27 0.51 -7.21
N LEU A 73 3.36 0.21 -6.28
CA LEU A 73 2.45 -0.91 -6.36
C LEU A 73 1.30 -0.54 -7.32
N LYS A 74 1.45 -0.89 -8.60
CA LYS A 74 0.39 -0.72 -9.61
C LYS A 74 -0.91 -1.39 -9.15
N SER A 75 -1.84 -0.59 -8.67
CA SER A 75 -3.10 -1.06 -8.09
C SER A 75 -4.10 -1.49 -9.17
N GLU A 76 -4.21 -0.77 -10.28
CA GLU A 76 -5.22 -1.07 -11.31
C GLU A 76 -4.89 -2.33 -12.12
N GLU A 77 -3.63 -2.50 -12.54
CA GLU A 77 -3.21 -3.69 -13.29
C GLU A 77 -3.29 -4.95 -12.42
N SER A 78 -2.90 -4.85 -11.14
CA SER A 78 -2.99 -5.95 -10.18
C SER A 78 -4.44 -6.29 -9.83
N ARG A 79 -5.29 -5.29 -9.60
CA ARG A 79 -6.72 -5.47 -9.28
C ARG A 79 -7.51 -6.01 -10.47
N GLY A 80 -7.24 -5.54 -11.68
CA GLY A 80 -7.82 -6.06 -12.91
C GLY A 80 -7.40 -7.51 -13.20
N LYS A 81 -6.12 -7.85 -12.99
CA LYS A 81 -5.63 -9.24 -13.10
C LYS A 81 -6.27 -10.16 -12.06
N HIS A 82 -6.34 -9.71 -10.81
CA HIS A 82 -6.99 -10.47 -9.73
C HIS A 82 -8.48 -10.68 -10.02
N GLN A 83 -9.21 -9.64 -10.45
CA GLN A 83 -10.64 -9.75 -10.81
C GLN A 83 -10.85 -10.76 -11.94
N ARG A 84 -10.08 -10.67 -13.03
CA ARG A 84 -10.15 -11.63 -14.15
C ARG A 84 -9.85 -13.06 -13.72
N LEU A 85 -8.85 -13.25 -12.85
CA LEU A 85 -8.54 -14.57 -12.29
C LEU A 85 -9.73 -15.12 -11.48
N MET A 86 -10.32 -14.30 -10.62
CA MET A 86 -11.46 -14.70 -9.79
C MET A 86 -12.73 -14.97 -10.60
N GLU A 87 -12.92 -14.31 -11.74
CA GLU A 87 -13.96 -14.58 -12.72
C GLU A 87 -13.69 -15.89 -13.49
N ALA A 88 -12.46 -16.08 -13.96
CA ALA A 88 -12.06 -17.28 -14.69
C ALA A 88 -12.15 -18.56 -13.84
N ILE A 89 -11.94 -18.46 -12.52
CA ILE A 89 -12.15 -19.56 -11.57
C ILE A 89 -13.63 -19.87 -11.41
N GLY A 90 -14.51 -18.86 -11.34
CA GLY A 90 -15.96 -19.07 -11.22
C GLY A 90 -16.34 -20.02 -10.07
N SER A 91 -17.03 -21.12 -10.40
CA SER A 91 -17.39 -22.21 -9.48
C SER A 91 -16.31 -23.27 -9.28
N GLY A 92 -15.23 -23.23 -10.07
CA GLY A 92 -14.18 -24.23 -10.14
C GLY A 92 -13.53 -24.26 -11.52
N ALA A 93 -12.20 -24.29 -11.58
CA ALA A 93 -11.46 -24.43 -12.83
C ALA A 93 -10.15 -25.20 -12.63
N THR A 94 -9.75 -25.98 -13.64
CA THR A 94 -8.42 -26.63 -13.65
C THR A 94 -7.34 -25.64 -14.06
N PHE A 95 -6.08 -25.98 -13.73
CA PHE A 95 -4.92 -25.18 -14.13
C PHE A 95 -4.92 -24.85 -15.64
N ASP A 96 -5.09 -25.86 -16.49
CA ASP A 96 -5.05 -25.69 -17.95
C ASP A 96 -6.20 -24.83 -18.47
N GLN A 97 -7.39 -24.95 -17.87
CA GLN A 97 -8.53 -24.09 -18.21
C GLN A 97 -8.25 -22.63 -17.88
N LEU A 98 -7.58 -22.36 -16.75
CA LEU A 98 -7.21 -21.00 -16.36
C LEU A 98 -6.14 -20.41 -17.28
N VAL A 99 -5.12 -21.19 -17.65
CA VAL A 99 -4.10 -20.80 -18.64
C VAL A 99 -4.75 -20.41 -19.97
N LEU A 100 -5.69 -21.23 -20.45
CA LEU A 100 -6.42 -20.97 -21.70
C LEU A 100 -7.33 -19.73 -21.62
N ARG A 101 -8.10 -19.59 -20.53
CA ARG A 101 -9.05 -18.46 -20.36
C ARG A 101 -8.34 -17.13 -20.16
N LEU A 102 -7.25 -17.12 -19.42
CA LEU A 102 -6.52 -15.90 -19.05
C LEU A 102 -5.42 -15.54 -20.07
N GLN A 103 -5.14 -16.43 -21.03
CA GLN A 103 -4.08 -16.28 -22.04
C GLN A 103 -2.73 -15.89 -21.40
N CYS A 104 -2.38 -16.55 -20.30
CA CYS A 104 -1.16 -16.27 -19.52
C CYS A 104 -0.27 -17.51 -19.43
N SER A 105 1.02 -17.34 -19.14
CA SER A 105 1.91 -18.48 -19.01
C SER A 105 1.70 -19.25 -17.70
N PRO A 106 1.96 -20.57 -17.66
CA PRO A 106 1.92 -21.36 -16.42
C PRO A 106 2.78 -20.76 -15.29
N ALA A 107 3.95 -20.22 -15.63
CA ALA A 107 4.86 -19.61 -14.67
C ALA A 107 4.32 -18.32 -14.04
N GLU A 108 3.48 -17.58 -14.76
CA GLU A 108 2.80 -16.38 -14.25
C GLU A 108 1.58 -16.73 -13.38
N LEU A 109 0.86 -17.81 -13.72
CA LEU A 109 -0.37 -18.19 -13.04
C LEU A 109 -0.14 -18.94 -11.72
N ALA A 110 0.82 -19.86 -11.68
CA ALA A 110 1.12 -20.69 -10.52
C ALA A 110 1.35 -19.90 -9.21
N PRO A 111 2.19 -18.85 -9.15
CA PRO A 111 2.41 -18.09 -7.91
C PRO A 111 1.16 -17.30 -7.48
N GLN A 112 0.30 -16.90 -8.42
CA GLN A 112 -0.95 -16.20 -8.09
C GLN A 112 -1.94 -17.15 -7.42
N LEU A 113 -2.14 -18.36 -7.97
CA LEU A 113 -3.00 -19.37 -7.37
C LEU A 113 -2.50 -19.81 -5.99
N LEU A 114 -1.20 -20.03 -5.85
CA LEU A 114 -0.58 -20.37 -4.57
C LEU A 114 -0.77 -19.27 -3.52
N ALA A 115 -0.58 -18.00 -3.88
CA ALA A 115 -0.78 -16.88 -2.97
C ALA A 115 -2.22 -16.80 -2.44
N LEU A 116 -3.21 -17.06 -3.31
CA LEU A 116 -4.63 -17.08 -2.94
C LEU A 116 -5.00 -18.30 -2.09
N GLU A 117 -4.40 -19.46 -2.37
CA GLU A 117 -4.53 -20.65 -1.53
C GLU A 117 -3.95 -20.41 -0.12
N CYS A 118 -2.76 -19.81 -0.01
CA CYS A 118 -2.15 -19.46 1.28
C CYS A 118 -3.02 -18.49 2.09
N ARG A 119 -3.73 -17.58 1.42
CA ARG A 119 -4.69 -16.64 2.05
C ARG A 119 -6.05 -17.27 2.36
N ARG A 120 -6.26 -18.53 1.97
CA ARG A 120 -7.55 -19.25 2.04
C ARG A 120 -8.67 -18.62 1.23
N GLU A 121 -8.33 -17.87 0.19
CA GLU A 121 -9.30 -17.33 -0.77
C GLU A 121 -9.67 -18.38 -1.84
N LEU A 122 -8.84 -19.41 -2.01
CA LEU A 122 -9.06 -20.55 -2.89
C LEU A 122 -8.70 -21.86 -2.17
N LEU A 123 -9.31 -22.95 -2.63
CA LEU A 123 -8.98 -24.31 -2.24
C LEU A 123 -8.48 -25.07 -3.47
N CYS A 124 -7.31 -25.71 -3.34
CA CYS A 124 -6.81 -26.65 -4.32
C CYS A 124 -7.36 -28.06 -4.03
N GLU A 125 -8.03 -28.65 -5.01
CA GLU A 125 -8.53 -30.02 -4.98
C GLU A 125 -7.69 -30.94 -5.89
N SER A 126 -7.86 -32.25 -5.73
CA SER A 126 -7.21 -33.25 -6.58
C SER A 126 -7.39 -32.95 -8.07
N GLY A 127 -6.31 -33.09 -8.84
CA GLY A 127 -6.31 -32.78 -10.27
C GLY A 127 -6.00 -31.32 -10.62
N LEU A 128 -5.35 -30.57 -9.72
CA LEU A 128 -5.00 -29.16 -9.93
C LEU A 128 -6.24 -28.32 -10.26
N HIS A 129 -7.27 -28.50 -9.45
CA HIS A 129 -8.56 -27.83 -9.58
C HIS A 129 -8.72 -26.81 -8.45
N TRP A 130 -8.91 -25.53 -8.79
CA TRP A 130 -9.11 -24.47 -7.81
C TRP A 130 -10.56 -24.03 -7.76
N ARG A 131 -11.09 -23.88 -6.54
CA ARG A 131 -12.44 -23.35 -6.28
C ARG A 131 -12.43 -22.33 -5.15
N LYS A 132 -13.44 -21.46 -5.12
CA LYS A 132 -13.69 -20.56 -3.98
C LYS A 132 -14.20 -21.37 -2.77
N PRO A 133 -13.78 -21.05 -1.53
CA PRO A 133 -14.37 -21.66 -0.34
C PRO A 133 -15.87 -21.39 -0.31
N ARG A 134 -16.67 -22.38 0.08
CA ARG A 134 -18.10 -22.16 0.35
C ARG A 134 -18.23 -21.23 1.58
N PRO A 135 -19.20 -20.29 1.56
CA PRO A 135 -19.49 -19.46 2.73
C PRO A 135 -19.97 -20.29 3.92
#